data_AF-A0A946RZT8-F1
#
_entry.id   AF-A0A946RZT8-F1
#
_cell.length_a   1.000
_cell.length_b   1.000
_cell.length_c   1.000
_cell.angle_alpha   90.00
_cell.angle_beta   90.00
_cell.angle_gamma   90.00
#
_symmetry.space_group_name_H-M   'P 1'
#
loop_
_entity.id
_entity.type
_entity.pdbx_description
1 polymer ?
#
loop_
_entity_poly.entity_id
_entity_poly.type
_entity_poly.pdbx_seq_one_letter_code
_entity_poly.pdbx_strand_id
1 'polypeptide(L)' 'MEKRKIKIGWLERVLDNPDKQETDKFDSELEHCLAVIPEFGNRILRIIVKKETNPTFVITAFFDRRLKRKN' A
#
# COMPACT_ATOMS: atom_id res chain seq x y z
N MET A 1 -17.33 14.23 6.75
CA MET A 1 -16.37 13.72 5.75
C MET A 1 -15.18 13.10 6.47
N GLU A 2 -15.33 11.90 7.00
CA GLU A 2 -14.24 11.21 7.72
C GLU A 2 -13.27 10.61 6.70
N LYS A 3 -12.24 11.40 6.36
CA LYS A 3 -11.04 10.91 5.69
C LYS A 3 -10.47 9.81 6.59
N ARG A 4 -10.69 8.55 6.24
CA ARG A 4 -10.10 7.38 6.91
C ARG A 4 -8.58 7.55 6.88
N LYS A 5 -8.00 8.10 7.96
CA LYS A 5 -6.57 8.40 8.05
C LYS A 5 -5.82 7.09 8.03
N ILE A 6 -5.08 6.82 6.96
CA ILE A 6 -4.08 5.75 6.92
C ILE A 6 -3.03 6.14 7.95
N LYS A 7 -2.78 5.28 8.94
CA LYS A 7 -1.75 5.54 9.94
C LYS A 7 -0.39 5.46 9.28
N ILE A 8 0.50 6.41 9.61
CA ILE A 8 1.87 6.42 9.11
C ILE A 8 2.59 5.12 9.48
N GLY A 9 2.39 4.59 10.69
CA GLY A 9 2.97 3.30 11.08
C GLY A 9 2.52 2.11 10.22
N TRP A 10 1.35 2.16 9.56
CA TRP A 10 0.99 1.16 8.55
C TRP A 10 1.75 1.38 7.26
N LEU A 11 1.94 2.64 6.85
CA LEU A 11 2.73 2.99 5.67
C LEU A 11 4.17 2.47 5.80
N GLU A 12 4.83 2.82 6.91
CA GLU A 12 6.21 2.41 7.21
C GLU A 12 6.33 0.88 7.24
N ARG A 13 5.40 0.20 7.91
CA ARG A 13 5.39 -1.27 7.97
C ARG A 13 5.28 -1.92 6.60
N VAL A 14 4.41 -1.42 5.72
CA VAL A 14 4.23 -1.98 4.37
C VAL A 14 5.41 -1.64 3.45
N LEU A 15 6.08 -0.51 3.68
CA LEU A 15 7.30 -0.14 2.95
C LEU A 15 8.50 -0.99 3.37
N ASP A 16 8.63 -1.28 4.66
CA ASP A 16 9.72 -2.09 5.23
C ASP A 16 9.53 -3.60 4.98
N ASN A 17 8.30 -4.09 5.15
CA ASN A 17 7.94 -5.51 4.99
C ASN A 17 6.59 -5.65 4.26
N PRO A 18 6.56 -5.45 2.93
CA PRO A 18 5.37 -5.73 2.12
C PRO A 18 5.08 -7.23 2.06
N ASP A 19 3.80 -7.60 2.13
CA ASP A 19 3.34 -8.98 1.92
C ASP A 19 3.46 -9.39 0.45
N LYS A 20 3.26 -8.41 -0.44
CA LYS A 20 3.40 -8.58 -1.89
C LYS A 20 3.90 -7.31 -2.54
N GLN A 21 4.92 -7.43 -3.40
CA GLN A 21 5.39 -6.36 -4.27
C GLN A 21 5.04 -6.69 -5.72
N GLU A 22 4.45 -5.73 -6.43
CA GLU A 22 4.14 -5.86 -7.85
C GLU A 22 4.60 -4.60 -8.58
N THR A 23 5.34 -4.72 -9.68
CA THR A 23 5.59 -3.59 -10.56
C THR A 23 4.28 -3.16 -11.23
N ASP A 24 4.06 -1.86 -11.40
CA ASP A 24 2.88 -1.40 -12.13
C ASP A 24 2.94 -1.88 -13.59
N LYS A 25 1.77 -2.20 -14.15
CA LYS A 25 1.65 -2.78 -15.49
C LYS A 25 1.83 -1.75 -16.60
N PHE A 26 1.55 -0.49 -16.31
CA PHE A 26 1.64 0.63 -17.25
C PHE A 26 2.95 1.39 -17.07
N ASP A 27 3.49 1.40 -15.85
CA ASP A 27 4.61 2.25 -15.48
C ASP A 27 5.68 1.48 -14.68
N SER A 28 6.77 1.10 -15.34
CA SER A 28 7.81 0.27 -14.70
C SER A 28 8.61 1.01 -13.61
N GLU A 29 8.50 2.34 -13.55
CA GLU A 29 9.08 3.15 -12.47
C GLU A 29 8.27 3.08 -11.18
N LEU A 30 7.05 2.54 -11.24
CA LEU A 30 6.14 2.43 -10.10
C LEU A 30 6.12 1.02 -9.53
N GLU A 31 6.19 0.95 -8.20
CA GLU A 31 6.11 -0.30 -7.44
C GLU A 31 4.93 -0.25 -6.49
N HIS A 32 4.14 -1.31 -6.51
CA HIS A 32 2.98 -1.52 -5.65
C HIS A 32 3.38 -2.41 -4.49
N CYS A 33 3.48 -1.83 -3.30
CA CYS A 33 3.63 -2.57 -2.05
C CYS A 33 2.25 -2.82 -1.45
N LEU A 34 1.90 -4.09 -1.26
CA LEU A 34 0.66 -4.50 -0.64
C LEU A 34 0.96 -5.19 0.69
N ALA A 35 0.18 -4.87 1.72
CA ALA A 35 0.13 -5.70 2.91
C ALA A 35 -1.27 -5.74 3.53
N VAL A 36 -1.57 -6.85 4.21
CA VAL A 36 -2.79 -6.99 4.99
C VAL A 36 -2.64 -6.23 6.30
N ILE A 37 -3.58 -5.34 6.60
CA ILE A 37 -3.66 -4.63 7.86
C ILE A 37 -4.71 -5.32 8.74
N PRO A 38 -4.30 -6.23 9.65
CA PRO A 38 -5.24 -6.96 10.51
C PRO A 38 -6.02 -6.00 11.43
N GLU A 39 -5.35 -4.96 11.94
CA GLU A 39 -5.94 -3.89 12.76
C GLU A 39 -7.08 -3.13 12.07
N PHE A 40 -7.20 -3.25 10.75
CA PHE A 40 -8.23 -2.58 9.96
C PHE A 40 -9.16 -3.57 9.26
N GLY A 41 -9.50 -4.67 9.96
CA GLY A 41 -10.42 -5.70 9.49
C GLY A 41 -9.84 -6.51 8.34
N ASN A 42 -8.53 -6.83 8.42
CA ASN A 42 -7.77 -7.57 7.42
C ASN A 42 -7.89 -6.97 6.00
N ARG A 43 -7.98 -5.63 5.92
CA ARG A 43 -7.98 -4.92 4.64
C ARG A 43 -6.57 -4.84 4.10
N ILE A 44 -6.46 -4.94 2.79
CA ILE A 44 -5.18 -4.79 2.10
C ILE A 44 -4.92 -3.30 1.90
N LEU A 45 -3.82 -2.81 2.45
CA LEU A 45 -3.29 -1.50 2.15
C LEU A 45 -2.36 -1.63 0.95
N ARG A 46 -2.67 -0.90 -0.13
CA ARG A 46 -1.81 -0.78 -1.31
C ARG A 46 -1.14 0.58 -1.27
N ILE A 47 0.18 0.58 -1.39
CA ILE A 47 1.05 1.75 -1.45
C ILE A 47 1.74 1.71 -2.80
N ILE A 48 1.71 2.83 -3.52
CA ILE A 48 2.41 3.00 -4.78
C ILE A 48 3.59 3.93 -4.51
N VAL A 49 4.79 3.44 -4.78
CA VAL A 49 6.04 4.19 -4.65
C VAL A 49 6.75 4.31 -5.99
N LYS A 50 7.51 5.40 -6.16
CA LYS A 50 8.42 5.54 -7.29
C LYS A 50 9.78 4.93 -6.93
N LYS A 51 10.18 3.88 -7.66
CA LYS A 51 11.39 3.08 -7.39
C LYS A 51 12.69 3.86 -7.61
N GLU A 52 12.69 4.76 -8.58
CA GLU A 52 13.92 5.40 -9.10
C GLU A 52 14.30 6.70 -8.37
N THR A 53 13.78 6.92 -7.16
CA THR A 53 14.05 8.14 -6.41
C THR A 53 14.53 7.80 -5.01
N ASN A 54 15.67 8.40 -4.63
CA ASN A 54 16.18 8.40 -3.27
C ASN A 54 16.08 9.83 -2.73
N PRO A 55 15.14 10.13 -1.81
CA PRO A 55 14.31 9.22 -1.02
C PRO A 55 13.11 8.64 -1.78
N THR A 56 12.61 7.47 -1.36
CA THR A 56 11.42 6.81 -1.92
C THR A 56 10.19 7.69 -1.81
N PHE A 57 9.59 8.08 -2.95
CA PHE A 57 8.38 8.89 -2.97
C PHE A 57 7.14 8.01 -2.95
N VAL A 58 6.33 8.17 -1.91
CA VAL A 58 4.98 7.57 -1.84
C VAL A 58 4.04 8.43 -2.67
N ILE A 59 3.61 7.90 -3.80
CA ILE A 59 2.68 8.58 -4.72
C ILE A 59 1.26 8.52 -4.17
N THR A 60 0.83 7.32 -3.76
CA THR A 60 -0.51 7.11 -3.22
C THR A 60 -0.54 5.92 -2.27
N ALA A 61 -1.43 5.98 -1.30
CA ALA A 61 -1.72 4.89 -0.38
C ALA A 61 -3.23 4.80 -0.17
N PHE A 62 -3.80 3.62 -0.33
CA PHE A 62 -5.22 3.40 -0.13
C PHE A 62 -5.53 1.94 0.21
N PHE A 63 -6.63 1.75 0.94
CA PHE A 63 -7.14 0.40 1.18
C PHE A 63 -7.86 -0.12 -0.06
N ASP A 64 -7.44 -1.28 -0.55
CA ASP A 64 -8.14 -1.96 -1.63
C ASP A 64 -9.52 -2.40 -1.14
N ARG A 65 -10.56 -1.86 -1.78
CA ARG A 65 -11.96 -2.11 -1.40
C ARG A 65 -12.54 -3.36 -2.08
N ARG A 66 -11.83 -3.93 -3.06
CA ARG A 66 -12.31 -5.08 -3.85
C ARG A 66 -11.94 -6.40 -3.17
N LEU A 67 -10.83 -6.43 -2.43
CA LEU A 67 -10.40 -7.57 -1.61
C LEU A 67 -11.00 -7.50 -0.19
N LYS A 68 -12.34 -7.56 -0.07
CA LYS A 68 -12.91 -8.11 1.17
C LYS A 68 -12.70 -9.61 1.10
N ARG A 69 -11.84 -10.17 1.95
CA ARG A 69 -11.79 -11.62 2.16
C ARG A 69 -13.21 -12.04 2.52
N LYS A 70 -13.86 -12.75 1.60
CA LYS A 70 -15.19 -13.32 1.83
C LYS A 70 -14.93 -14.47 2.78
N ASN A 71 -15.36 -14.31 4.04
CA ASN A 71 -15.38 -15.41 5.02
C ASN A 71 -16.20 -16.57 4.48
#